data_AF-A0A183J6H2-F1
#
_entry.id   AF-A0A183J6H2-F1
#
_cell.length_a   1.000
_cell.length_b   1.000
_cell.length_c   1.000
_cell.angle_alpha   90.00
_cell.angle_beta   90.00
_cell.angle_gamma   90.00
#
_symmetry.space_group_name_H-M   'P 1'
#
loop_
_entity.id
_entity.type
_entity.pdbx_description
1 polymer ?
#
loop_
_entity_poly.entity_id
_entity_poly.type
_entity_poly.pdbx_seq_one_letter_code
_entity_poly.pdbx_strand_id
1 'polypeptide(L)'
;MLRSVVTHNLPHFALVNLKFLLYYIHFTKEASEISTAVNMLKVTLRKMADGGVHDHIFGGFHRYSVDKKWHVPHFEKMLYDQAQLAEVYALFHAVNHEQLDASTVRDILAYVEERLLSTVGGFFSSEDAESPLEPGAENQEGTFYCWKYHEVVELLAEKIGECAVSIADVFLHHYSITADGNIPSNLDPHGYLGGKNILICLTDIEQTAKLFGLPVSVASDALEKGRQILKASRKTFPRPSLDTKIITAWNGLMISGYAVAARLLNDPSYLETALKTAEFLLHHCYSETSLELQRLCYVDDTCKIIESSQNTNGFAEDYVSVIAAFLDLYESSYDDRWISLANRLQDKMDALFYDPDSGSYFINRAVNDSCMLRVQDENDGATPSVNSLAALNLARLYNILGNEALRSKLERLLKFFGAEMSTTPFAVPLMTCALMLFLKPAKQVCTVT
;
A
#
# COMPACT_ATOMS: atom_id res chain seq x y z
N MET A 1 -4.62 -17.18 -25.01
CA MET A 1 -5.61 -18.23 -24.70
C MET A 1 -5.89 -18.14 -23.19
N LEU A 2 -6.74 -17.20 -22.78
CA LEU A 2 -7.04 -16.85 -21.39
C LEU A 2 -8.25 -17.65 -20.90
N ARG A 3 -8.04 -18.89 -20.47
CA ARG A 3 -9.02 -19.64 -19.67
C ARG A 3 -8.29 -20.62 -18.73
N SER A 4 -8.76 -20.62 -17.49
CA SER A 4 -8.54 -21.58 -16.39
C SER A 4 -7.37 -21.32 -15.43
N VAL A 5 -7.67 -20.59 -14.34
CA VAL A 5 -7.85 -21.22 -13.02
C VAL A 5 -9.09 -20.56 -12.41
N VAL A 6 -10.18 -21.33 -12.29
CA VAL A 6 -11.44 -20.88 -11.69
C VAL A 6 -11.45 -21.33 -10.24
N THR A 7 -10.99 -20.44 -9.37
CA THR A 7 -11.41 -20.32 -7.97
C THR A 7 -11.39 -18.82 -7.67
N HIS A 8 -12.55 -18.16 -7.80
CA HIS A 8 -12.85 -16.78 -7.39
C HIS A 8 -11.78 -15.73 -7.75
N ASN A 9 -11.80 -15.23 -8.99
CA ASN A 9 -11.11 -14.01 -9.42
C ASN A 9 -11.75 -12.76 -8.77
N LEU A 10 -11.60 -12.60 -7.46
CA LEU A 10 -11.87 -11.36 -6.75
C LEU A 10 -10.65 -10.45 -6.97
N PRO A 11 -10.81 -9.20 -7.42
CA PRO A 11 -9.68 -8.32 -7.63
C PRO A 11 -9.03 -7.94 -6.28
N HIS A 12 -7.85 -8.51 -6.06
CA HIS A 12 -6.85 -7.99 -5.14
C HIS A 12 -5.99 -6.92 -5.81
N PHE A 13 -5.36 -6.06 -5.02
CA PHE A 13 -4.40 -5.11 -5.54
C PHE A 13 -3.16 -5.85 -6.08
N ALA A 14 -3.05 -5.97 -7.39
CA ALA A 14 -1.85 -6.47 -8.03
C ALA A 14 -0.80 -5.34 -8.17
N LEU A 15 -0.39 -4.74 -7.05
CA LEU A 15 0.43 -3.51 -7.02
C LEU A 15 1.79 -3.70 -7.68
N VAL A 16 2.35 -4.90 -7.57
CA VAL A 16 3.58 -5.33 -8.26
C VAL A 16 3.48 -5.19 -9.78
N ASN A 17 2.31 -5.42 -10.38
CA ASN A 17 2.07 -5.21 -11.81
C ASN A 17 1.98 -3.73 -12.16
N LEU A 18 1.41 -2.91 -11.28
CA LEU A 18 1.34 -1.45 -11.46
C LEU A 18 2.74 -0.82 -11.36
N LYS A 19 3.56 -1.28 -10.41
CA LYS A 19 4.99 -0.91 -10.33
C LYS A 19 5.74 -1.31 -11.59
N PHE A 20 5.48 -2.50 -12.14
CA PHE A 20 6.06 -2.88 -13.43
C PHE A 20 5.72 -1.90 -14.55
N LEU A 21 4.46 -1.47 -14.67
CA LEU A 21 4.09 -0.48 -15.70
C LEU A 21 4.84 0.85 -15.53
N LEU A 22 5.09 1.30 -14.29
CA LEU A 22 5.88 2.51 -14.02
C LEU A 22 7.34 2.35 -14.48
N TYR A 23 7.96 1.21 -14.19
CA TYR A 23 9.31 0.87 -14.69
C TYR A 23 9.32 0.75 -16.22
N TYR A 24 8.31 0.12 -16.79
CA TYR A 24 8.16 -0.04 -18.22
C TYR A 24 8.09 1.33 -18.92
N ILE A 25 7.30 2.27 -18.40
CA ILE A 25 7.23 3.64 -18.91
C ILE A 25 8.61 4.30 -18.89
N HIS A 26 9.37 4.16 -17.80
CA HIS A 26 10.69 4.75 -17.66
C HIS A 26 11.71 4.21 -18.68
N PHE A 27 11.70 2.90 -18.96
CA PHE A 27 12.70 2.25 -19.81
C PHE A 27 12.32 2.11 -21.28
N THR A 28 11.06 2.33 -21.62
CA THR A 28 10.52 2.26 -22.99
C THR A 28 10.75 3.57 -23.73
N LYS A 29 10.96 3.48 -25.05
CA LYS A 29 11.13 4.66 -25.93
C LYS A 29 9.98 4.85 -26.91
N GLU A 30 9.21 3.79 -27.16
CA GLU A 30 8.08 3.81 -28.09
C GLU A 30 6.90 4.57 -27.47
N ALA A 31 6.56 5.72 -28.05
CA ALA A 31 5.54 6.62 -27.52
C ALA A 31 4.14 5.96 -27.42
N SER A 32 3.79 5.08 -28.36
CA SER A 32 2.51 4.35 -28.34
C SER A 32 2.42 3.35 -27.19
N GLU A 33 3.53 2.70 -26.83
CA GLU A 33 3.58 1.77 -25.71
C GLU A 33 3.54 2.51 -24.37
N ILE A 34 4.28 3.62 -24.25
CA ILE A 34 4.22 4.52 -23.09
C ILE A 34 2.79 5.01 -22.88
N SER A 35 2.15 5.53 -23.93
CA SER A 35 0.76 6.01 -23.85
C SER A 35 -0.21 4.91 -23.42
N THR A 36 0.03 3.66 -23.86
CA THR A 36 -0.79 2.51 -23.47
C THR A 36 -0.61 2.19 -21.98
N ALA A 37 0.63 2.11 -21.49
CA ALA A 37 0.94 1.83 -20.10
C ALA A 37 0.42 2.94 -19.15
N VAL A 38 0.59 4.21 -19.53
CA VAL A 38 0.03 5.35 -18.79
C VAL A 38 -1.49 5.26 -18.71
N ASN A 39 -2.16 4.92 -19.82
CA ASN A 39 -3.62 4.76 -19.82
C ASN A 39 -4.08 3.58 -18.94
N MET A 40 -3.37 2.45 -18.97
CA MET A 40 -3.64 1.31 -18.08
C MET A 40 -3.55 1.69 -16.61
N LEU A 41 -2.48 2.39 -16.21
CA LEU A 41 -2.30 2.90 -14.86
C LEU A 41 -3.40 3.90 -14.50
N LYS A 42 -3.64 4.90 -15.34
CA LYS A 42 -4.65 5.94 -15.12
C LYS A 42 -6.02 5.34 -14.88
N VAL A 43 -6.48 4.46 -15.77
CA VAL A 43 -7.81 3.83 -15.65
C VAL A 43 -7.89 2.97 -14.39
N THR A 44 -6.88 2.15 -14.12
CA THR A 44 -6.89 1.24 -12.97
C THR A 44 -6.88 2.00 -11.64
N LEU A 45 -5.92 2.92 -11.48
CA LEU A 45 -5.78 3.73 -10.27
C LEU A 45 -7.02 4.61 -10.06
N ARG A 46 -7.55 5.24 -11.12
CA ARG A 46 -8.76 6.05 -10.98
C ARG A 46 -9.96 5.20 -10.57
N LYS A 47 -10.15 4.00 -11.13
CA LYS A 47 -11.24 3.10 -10.75
C LYS A 47 -11.12 2.54 -9.35
N MET A 48 -9.90 2.37 -8.84
CA MET A 48 -9.66 2.01 -7.44
C MET A 48 -10.01 3.19 -6.51
N ALA A 49 -9.50 4.39 -6.79
CA ALA A 49 -9.74 5.59 -5.99
C ALA A 49 -11.21 6.05 -5.99
N ASP A 50 -11.92 5.86 -7.10
CA ASP A 50 -13.36 6.13 -7.21
C ASP A 50 -14.22 4.99 -6.65
N GLY A 51 -13.64 3.80 -6.44
CA GLY A 51 -14.33 2.59 -6.00
C GLY A 51 -14.71 2.63 -4.51
N GLY A 52 -15.56 1.68 -4.09
CA GLY A 52 -15.89 1.47 -2.68
C GLY A 52 -14.79 0.76 -1.88
N VAL A 53 -13.72 0.29 -2.53
CA VAL A 53 -12.48 -0.12 -1.84
C VAL A 53 -11.71 1.05 -1.25
N HIS A 54 -11.93 2.28 -1.73
CA HIS A 54 -11.41 3.48 -1.11
C HIS A 54 -12.41 3.99 -0.09
N ASP A 55 -11.99 4.17 1.16
CA ASP A 55 -12.86 4.70 2.20
C ASP A 55 -12.98 6.21 2.07
N HIS A 56 -14.03 6.66 1.39
CA HIS A 56 -14.27 8.08 1.13
C HIS A 56 -14.57 8.93 2.37
N ILE A 57 -14.71 8.35 3.57
CA ILE A 57 -15.00 9.09 4.81
C ILE A 57 -13.78 9.14 5.73
N PHE A 58 -13.09 8.01 5.93
CA PHE A 58 -11.95 7.91 6.85
C PHE A 58 -10.60 7.75 6.17
N GLY A 59 -10.58 7.69 4.84
CA GLY A 59 -9.39 7.56 4.02
C GLY A 59 -8.78 6.15 4.04
N GLY A 60 -7.80 5.94 3.17
CA GLY A 60 -7.14 4.67 2.97
C GLY A 60 -8.02 3.64 2.25
N PHE A 61 -7.43 2.49 1.95
CA PHE A 61 -8.06 1.45 1.14
C PHE A 61 -8.36 0.18 1.94
N HIS A 62 -9.52 -0.40 1.70
CA HIS A 62 -9.86 -1.75 2.11
C HIS A 62 -9.09 -2.80 1.28
N ARG A 63 -8.86 -3.98 1.85
CA ARG A 63 -7.88 -4.98 1.38
C ARG A 63 -8.08 -5.47 -0.05
N TYR A 64 -9.32 -5.71 -0.46
CA TYR A 64 -9.68 -6.13 -1.82
C TYR A 64 -11.16 -5.92 -2.10
N SER A 65 -11.59 -6.08 -3.35
CA SER A 65 -13.01 -6.10 -3.71
C SER A 65 -13.50 -7.50 -4.04
N VAL A 66 -14.74 -7.80 -3.62
CA VAL A 66 -15.42 -9.05 -3.99
C VAL A 66 -16.08 -8.97 -5.39
N ASP A 67 -15.94 -7.85 -6.09
CA ASP A 67 -16.43 -7.67 -7.45
C ASP A 67 -15.44 -6.94 -8.35
N LYS A 68 -15.62 -7.07 -9.66
CA LYS A 68 -14.71 -6.51 -10.69
C LYS A 68 -14.82 -4.99 -10.87
N LYS A 69 -15.73 -4.32 -10.17
CA LYS A 69 -15.98 -2.89 -10.27
C LYS A 69 -15.32 -2.10 -9.13
N TRP A 70 -14.57 -2.77 -8.25
CA TRP A 70 -13.99 -2.18 -7.05
C TRP A 70 -15.06 -1.62 -6.10
N HIS A 71 -16.27 -2.18 -6.11
CA HIS A 71 -17.41 -1.61 -5.43
C HIS A 71 -17.59 -2.18 -4.02
N VAL A 72 -17.79 -3.47 -3.86
CA VAL A 72 -17.96 -4.11 -2.53
C VAL A 72 -16.59 -4.56 -2.02
N PRO A 73 -16.06 -3.99 -0.92
CA PRO A 73 -14.79 -4.39 -0.36
C PRO A 73 -14.94 -5.56 0.62
N HIS A 74 -13.82 -6.24 0.90
CA HIS A 74 -13.59 -6.85 2.21
C HIS A 74 -13.01 -5.78 3.13
N PHE A 75 -13.71 -5.39 4.20
CA PHE A 75 -13.53 -4.08 4.85
C PHE A 75 -12.24 -3.94 5.69
N GLU A 76 -11.47 -5.00 5.87
CA GLU A 76 -10.15 -4.97 6.52
C GLU A 76 -9.21 -3.98 5.81
N LYS A 77 -8.38 -3.27 6.56
CA LYS A 77 -7.33 -2.38 6.00
C LYS A 77 -5.96 -2.84 6.48
N MET A 78 -5.11 -3.24 5.54
CA MET A 78 -3.77 -3.77 5.84
C MET A 78 -2.70 -2.70 5.63
N LEU A 79 -1.69 -2.66 6.52
CA LEU A 79 -0.57 -1.72 6.40
C LEU A 79 0.21 -1.90 5.09
N TYR A 80 0.47 -3.14 4.68
CA TYR A 80 1.23 -3.42 3.45
C TYR A 80 0.49 -2.98 2.17
N ASP A 81 -0.85 -2.97 2.20
CA ASP A 81 -1.64 -2.45 1.08
C ASP A 81 -1.53 -0.93 1.04
N GLN A 82 -1.72 -0.24 2.18
CA GLN A 82 -1.56 1.22 2.25
C GLN A 82 -0.16 1.66 1.79
N ALA A 83 0.88 0.98 2.27
CA ALA A 83 2.27 1.26 1.94
C ALA A 83 2.54 1.24 0.43
N GLN A 84 2.17 0.13 -0.21
CA GLN A 84 2.40 -0.07 -1.63
C GLN A 84 1.48 0.81 -2.49
N LEU A 85 0.24 1.08 -2.05
CA LEU A 85 -0.67 2.02 -2.73
C LEU A 85 -0.09 3.44 -2.70
N ALA A 86 0.34 3.93 -1.53
CA ALA A 86 0.95 5.25 -1.38
C ALA A 86 2.14 5.42 -2.35
N GLU A 87 3.00 4.41 -2.41
CA GLU A 87 4.15 4.41 -3.33
C GLU A 87 3.72 4.45 -4.80
N VAL A 88 2.79 3.58 -5.23
CA VAL A 88 2.34 3.51 -6.62
C VAL A 88 1.63 4.78 -7.06
N TYR A 89 0.74 5.34 -6.23
CA TYR A 89 0.06 6.59 -6.54
C TYR A 89 1.05 7.77 -6.59
N ALA A 90 2.03 7.83 -5.69
CA ALA A 90 3.06 8.87 -5.71
C ALA A 90 3.94 8.79 -6.97
N LEU A 91 4.40 7.59 -7.33
CA LEU A 91 5.16 7.35 -8.56
C LEU A 91 4.35 7.70 -9.81
N PHE A 92 3.07 7.32 -9.85
CA PHE A 92 2.21 7.66 -10.98
C PHE A 92 1.95 9.16 -11.08
N HIS A 93 1.77 9.86 -9.95
CA HIS A 93 1.67 11.33 -9.93
C HIS A 93 2.90 11.99 -10.56
N ALA A 94 4.10 11.48 -10.27
CA ALA A 94 5.35 11.99 -10.86
C ALA A 94 5.48 11.73 -12.37
N VAL A 95 4.92 10.63 -12.89
CA VAL A 95 4.95 10.29 -14.33
C VAL A 95 3.83 10.98 -15.11
N ASN A 96 2.70 11.28 -14.46
CA ASN A 96 1.50 11.82 -15.08
C ASN A 96 1.13 13.18 -14.48
N HIS A 97 1.94 14.20 -14.80
CA HIS A 97 1.82 15.58 -14.27
C HIS A 97 0.46 16.26 -14.49
N GLU A 98 -0.44 15.70 -15.32
CA GLU A 98 -1.64 16.41 -15.76
C GLU A 98 -2.99 15.89 -15.20
N GLN A 99 -3.11 14.70 -14.59
CA GLN A 99 -4.45 14.09 -14.45
C GLN A 99 -4.76 13.23 -13.20
N LEU A 100 -3.80 12.93 -12.31
CA LEU A 100 -4.11 12.30 -11.02
C LEU A 100 -3.56 13.14 -9.87
N ASP A 101 -4.49 13.64 -9.07
CA ASP A 101 -4.22 14.50 -7.91
C ASP A 101 -3.47 13.70 -6.84
N ALA A 102 -2.48 14.34 -6.21
CA ALA A 102 -1.76 13.81 -5.07
C ALA A 102 -2.67 13.59 -3.85
N SER A 103 -3.92 14.05 -3.87
CA SER A 103 -4.92 13.82 -2.82
C SER A 103 -5.06 12.36 -2.41
N THR A 104 -5.03 11.38 -3.33
CA THR A 104 -5.11 9.95 -2.93
C THR A 104 -3.90 9.51 -2.10
N VAL A 105 -2.69 10.00 -2.42
CA VAL A 105 -1.50 9.72 -1.60
C VAL A 105 -1.66 10.34 -0.21
N ARG A 106 -2.10 11.61 -0.15
CA ARG A 106 -2.30 12.33 1.11
C ARG A 106 -3.37 11.66 1.97
N ASP A 107 -4.44 11.19 1.35
CA ASP A 107 -5.53 10.46 2.01
C ASP A 107 -5.05 9.16 2.63
N ILE A 108 -4.31 8.34 1.88
CA ILE A 108 -3.72 7.09 2.40
C ILE A 108 -2.81 7.38 3.61
N LEU A 109 -1.90 8.35 3.49
CA LEU A 109 -0.96 8.66 4.56
C LEU A 109 -1.66 9.27 5.78
N ALA A 110 -2.68 10.11 5.57
CA ALA A 110 -3.49 10.65 6.67
C ALA A 110 -4.24 9.54 7.42
N TYR A 111 -4.79 8.54 6.72
CA TYR A 111 -5.38 7.37 7.37
C TYR A 111 -4.35 6.59 8.19
N VAL A 112 -3.18 6.30 7.60
CA VAL A 112 -2.11 5.57 8.28
C VAL A 112 -1.65 6.32 9.54
N GLU A 113 -1.49 7.64 9.46
CA GLU A 113 -1.10 8.48 10.60
C GLU A 113 -2.19 8.56 11.67
N GLU A 114 -3.47 8.71 11.29
CA GLU A 114 -4.59 8.79 12.23
C GLU A 114 -4.84 7.44 12.95
N ARG A 115 -4.65 6.31 12.27
CA ARG A 115 -5.14 5.00 12.72
C ARG A 115 -4.10 3.95 12.98
N LEU A 116 -3.05 3.89 12.18
CA LEU A 116 -2.07 2.80 12.25
C LEU A 116 -0.75 3.24 12.91
N LEU A 117 -0.44 4.53 12.97
CA LEU A 117 0.74 5.02 13.65
C LEU A 117 0.58 4.91 15.17
N SER A 118 1.46 4.13 15.79
CA SER A 118 1.56 4.02 17.23
C SER A 118 2.31 5.21 17.83
N THR A 119 1.98 5.57 19.07
CA THR A 119 2.66 6.65 19.81
C THR A 119 4.14 6.34 20.09
N VAL A 120 4.56 5.08 19.99
CA VAL A 120 5.97 4.68 20.10
C VAL A 120 6.76 4.86 18.79
N GLY A 121 6.08 5.10 17.65
CA GLY A 121 6.72 5.42 16.37
C GLY A 121 6.66 4.33 15.30
N GLY A 122 6.27 3.10 15.66
CA GLY A 122 5.98 2.01 14.71
C GLY A 122 4.53 2.04 14.21
N PHE A 123 4.27 1.38 13.09
CA PHE A 123 2.93 1.20 12.53
C PHE A 123 2.35 -0.17 12.90
N PHE A 124 1.09 -0.17 13.32
CA PHE A 124 0.26 -1.34 13.53
C PHE A 124 -0.09 -2.02 12.20
N SER A 125 -0.34 -3.32 12.28
CA SER A 125 -0.40 -4.20 11.12
C SER A 125 -1.69 -4.09 10.31
N SER A 126 -2.85 -3.89 10.97
CA SER A 126 -4.14 -3.74 10.30
C SER A 126 -5.24 -3.12 11.17
N GLU A 127 -6.32 -2.70 10.52
CA GLU A 127 -7.63 -2.43 11.10
C GLU A 127 -8.62 -3.49 10.58
N ASP A 128 -9.38 -4.10 11.48
CA ASP A 128 -10.28 -5.23 11.21
C ASP A 128 -11.45 -4.85 10.29
N ALA A 129 -12.10 -5.84 9.68
CA ALA A 129 -13.27 -5.66 8.82
C ALA A 129 -14.58 -5.50 9.60
N GLU A 130 -14.61 -6.00 10.84
CA GLU A 130 -15.82 -6.10 11.64
C GLU A 130 -15.87 -5.10 12.80
N SER A 131 -17.07 -4.64 13.09
CA SER A 131 -17.35 -3.84 14.28
C SER A 131 -18.77 -4.12 14.78
N PRO A 132 -19.05 -3.96 16.07
CA PRO A 132 -20.40 -4.09 16.58
C PRO A 132 -21.23 -2.84 16.24
N LEU A 133 -22.55 -2.99 16.08
CA LEU A 133 -23.46 -1.84 15.85
C LEU A 133 -23.49 -0.89 17.05
N GLU A 134 -23.39 -1.44 18.25
CA GLU A 134 -23.37 -0.73 19.52
C GLU A 134 -22.47 -1.49 20.51
N PRO A 135 -21.93 -0.82 21.56
CA PRO A 135 -21.07 -1.49 22.53
C PRO A 135 -21.72 -2.74 23.14
N GLY A 136 -21.08 -3.90 22.97
CA GLY A 136 -21.55 -5.20 23.48
C GLY A 136 -22.41 -6.02 22.51
N ALA A 137 -22.71 -5.51 21.31
CA ALA A 137 -23.33 -6.30 20.25
C ALA A 137 -22.32 -7.23 19.56
N GLU A 138 -22.83 -8.15 18.74
CA GLU A 138 -22.00 -9.01 17.89
C GLU A 138 -21.30 -8.20 16.79
N ASN A 139 -20.05 -8.55 16.50
CA ASN A 139 -19.28 -7.95 15.42
C ASN A 139 -19.87 -8.35 14.06
N GLN A 140 -20.01 -7.38 13.16
CA GLN A 140 -20.51 -7.61 11.81
C GLN A 140 -19.66 -6.82 10.81
N GLU A 141 -19.23 -7.49 9.75
CA GLU A 141 -18.43 -6.90 8.68
C GLU A 141 -19.12 -5.66 8.06
N GLY A 142 -18.34 -4.61 7.82
CA GLY A 142 -18.78 -3.42 7.09
C GLY A 142 -19.73 -2.50 7.86
N THR A 143 -20.11 -2.84 9.10
CA THR A 143 -21.05 -2.06 9.93
C THR A 143 -20.63 -0.61 10.11
N PHE A 144 -19.35 -0.37 10.37
CA PHE A 144 -18.82 0.99 10.56
C PHE A 144 -18.80 1.82 9.26
N TYR A 145 -18.64 1.16 8.11
CA TYR A 145 -18.33 1.81 6.83
C TYR A 145 -19.55 2.02 5.94
N CYS A 146 -20.63 1.24 6.13
CA CYS A 146 -21.82 1.29 5.30
C CYS A 146 -22.89 2.26 5.85
N TRP A 147 -23.67 2.87 4.95
CA TRP A 147 -24.60 3.94 5.28
C TRP A 147 -26.04 3.63 4.87
N LYS A 148 -27.02 3.99 5.71
CA LYS A 148 -28.42 3.98 5.28
C LYS A 148 -28.76 5.29 4.56
N TYR A 149 -29.62 5.21 3.54
CA TYR A 149 -30.03 6.39 2.79
C TYR A 149 -30.62 7.50 3.68
N HIS A 150 -31.58 7.15 4.55
CA HIS A 150 -32.26 8.11 5.41
C HIS A 150 -31.30 8.79 6.40
N GLU A 151 -30.30 8.04 6.91
CA GLU A 151 -29.25 8.58 7.78
C GLU A 151 -28.45 9.67 7.08
N VAL A 152 -28.04 9.46 5.82
CA VAL A 152 -27.31 10.46 5.04
C VAL A 152 -28.18 11.67 4.71
N VAL A 153 -29.46 11.46 4.35
CA VAL A 153 -30.41 12.55 4.09
C VAL A 153 -30.59 13.44 5.32
N GLU A 154 -30.80 12.83 6.48
CA GLU A 154 -31.03 13.55 7.74
C GLU A 154 -29.78 14.32 8.19
N LEU A 155 -28.61 13.69 8.14
CA LEU A 155 -27.34 14.31 8.55
C LEU A 155 -26.94 15.46 7.62
N LEU A 156 -27.24 15.36 6.32
CA LEU A 156 -26.79 16.31 5.30
C LEU A 156 -27.93 17.22 4.77
N ALA A 157 -28.99 17.41 5.55
CA ALA A 157 -30.18 18.18 5.15
C ALA A 157 -29.94 19.68 4.91
N GLU A 158 -28.78 20.21 5.31
CA GLU A 158 -28.42 21.62 5.14
C GLU A 158 -28.46 22.05 3.66
N LYS A 159 -29.00 23.25 3.40
CA LYS A 159 -29.05 23.85 2.06
C LYS A 159 -27.72 24.50 1.67
N ILE A 160 -27.40 24.42 0.38
CA ILE A 160 -26.19 25.05 -0.18
C ILE A 160 -26.54 26.51 -0.51
N GLY A 161 -26.16 27.42 0.38
CA GLY A 161 -26.48 28.85 0.24
C GLY A 161 -27.99 29.09 0.19
N GLU A 162 -28.44 29.94 -0.73
CA GLU A 162 -29.87 30.21 -0.98
C GLU A 162 -30.50 29.26 -2.00
N CYS A 163 -29.76 28.25 -2.49
CA CYS A 163 -30.27 27.31 -3.49
C CYS A 163 -31.26 26.32 -2.87
N ALA A 164 -32.18 25.81 -3.71
CA ALA A 164 -33.08 24.72 -3.31
C ALA A 164 -32.36 23.38 -3.08
N VAL A 165 -31.09 23.26 -3.50
CA VAL A 165 -30.25 22.06 -3.40
C VAL A 165 -29.63 21.94 -2.01
N SER A 166 -29.72 20.76 -1.41
CA SER A 166 -29.05 20.42 -0.14
C SER A 166 -27.70 19.74 -0.35
N ILE A 167 -26.90 19.67 0.70
CA ILE A 167 -25.66 18.87 0.71
C ILE A 167 -26.00 17.40 0.42
N ALA A 168 -27.08 16.87 1.02
CA ALA A 168 -27.55 15.52 0.76
C ALA A 168 -27.79 15.26 -0.74
N ASP A 169 -28.45 16.17 -1.45
CA ASP A 169 -28.75 15.98 -2.88
C ASP A 169 -27.47 15.76 -3.71
N VAL A 170 -26.46 16.61 -3.49
CA VAL A 170 -25.15 16.50 -4.16
C VAL A 170 -24.43 15.21 -3.74
N PHE A 171 -24.42 14.91 -2.45
CA PHE A 171 -23.68 13.80 -1.86
C PHE A 171 -24.23 12.43 -2.31
N LEU A 172 -25.55 12.27 -2.27
CA LEU A 172 -26.23 11.05 -2.68
C LEU A 172 -25.96 10.72 -4.16
N HIS A 173 -26.01 11.73 -5.02
CA HIS A 173 -25.71 11.55 -6.45
C HIS A 173 -24.25 11.20 -6.69
N HIS A 174 -23.33 11.97 -6.10
CA HIS A 174 -21.89 11.79 -6.33
C HIS A 174 -21.41 10.40 -5.90
N TYR A 175 -21.83 9.96 -4.71
CA TYR A 175 -21.43 8.69 -4.11
C TYR A 175 -22.38 7.52 -4.42
N SER A 176 -23.31 7.71 -5.37
CA SER A 176 -24.21 6.67 -5.84
C SER A 176 -25.02 5.99 -4.72
N ILE A 177 -25.47 6.77 -3.75
CA ILE A 177 -26.27 6.30 -2.60
C ILE A 177 -27.74 6.23 -3.03
N THR A 178 -28.37 5.07 -2.82
CA THR A 178 -29.77 4.81 -3.21
C THR A 178 -30.63 4.49 -1.99
N ALA A 179 -31.94 4.70 -2.12
CA ALA A 179 -32.92 4.44 -1.04
C ALA A 179 -32.95 2.98 -0.60
N ASP A 180 -32.83 2.06 -1.56
CA ASP A 180 -32.87 0.61 -1.34
C ASP A 180 -31.48 0.00 -1.02
N GLY A 181 -30.44 0.82 -0.94
CA GLY A 181 -29.05 0.38 -0.86
C GLY A 181 -28.43 0.07 -2.23
N ASN A 182 -27.11 0.21 -2.34
CA ASN A 182 -26.39 -0.02 -3.59
C ASN A 182 -25.61 -1.36 -3.59
N ILE A 183 -25.64 -2.12 -2.50
CA ILE A 183 -24.94 -3.38 -2.32
C ILE A 183 -25.79 -4.54 -2.86
N PRO A 184 -25.34 -5.27 -3.90
CA PRO A 184 -26.08 -6.41 -4.43
C PRO A 184 -26.18 -7.54 -3.40
N SER A 185 -27.38 -8.14 -3.26
CA SER A 185 -27.61 -9.23 -2.29
C SER A 185 -26.74 -10.46 -2.51
N ASN A 186 -26.33 -10.74 -3.75
CA ASN A 186 -25.43 -11.84 -4.08
C ASN A 186 -23.97 -11.58 -3.67
N LEU A 187 -23.63 -10.36 -3.23
CA LEU A 187 -22.32 -9.96 -2.71
C LEU A 187 -22.35 -9.72 -1.20
N ASP A 188 -23.47 -10.04 -0.54
CA ASP A 188 -23.64 -9.99 0.92
C ASP A 188 -23.98 -11.40 1.43
N PRO A 189 -22.99 -12.31 1.51
CA PRO A 189 -23.24 -13.72 1.84
C PRO A 189 -23.81 -13.91 3.26
N HIS A 190 -23.60 -12.94 4.16
CA HIS A 190 -24.04 -12.99 5.55
C HIS A 190 -25.36 -12.24 5.80
N GLY A 191 -25.79 -11.39 4.86
CA GLY A 191 -27.05 -10.64 4.94
C GLY A 191 -26.99 -9.40 5.84
N TYR A 192 -25.80 -8.92 6.20
CA TYR A 192 -25.61 -7.79 7.12
C TYR A 192 -25.65 -6.42 6.42
N LEU A 193 -25.52 -6.41 5.10
CA LEU A 193 -25.33 -5.21 4.29
C LEU A 193 -26.59 -4.80 3.49
N GLY A 194 -27.63 -5.62 3.51
CA GLY A 194 -28.91 -5.32 2.85
C GLY A 194 -29.49 -3.93 3.21
N GLY A 195 -29.89 -3.17 2.20
CA GLY A 195 -30.44 -1.82 2.37
C GLY A 195 -29.41 -0.74 2.74
N LYS A 196 -28.12 -1.09 2.81
CA LYS A 196 -27.03 -0.14 3.07
C LYS A 196 -26.31 0.24 1.77
N ASN A 197 -25.52 1.29 1.86
CA ASN A 197 -24.75 1.84 0.76
C ASN A 197 -23.27 1.88 1.11
N ILE A 198 -22.43 1.54 0.13
CA ILE A 198 -21.00 1.82 0.10
C ILE A 198 -20.80 3.03 -0.80
N LEU A 199 -20.02 4.00 -0.35
CA LEU A 199 -19.75 5.19 -1.15
C LEU A 199 -18.91 4.80 -2.37
N ILE A 200 -19.40 5.15 -3.56
CA ILE A 200 -18.70 4.90 -4.83
C ILE A 200 -18.95 6.04 -5.82
N CYS A 201 -17.88 6.57 -6.40
CA CYS A 201 -17.95 7.66 -7.35
C CYS A 201 -18.11 7.13 -8.78
N LEU A 202 -19.34 7.13 -9.29
CA LEU A 202 -19.62 6.74 -10.68
C LEU A 202 -19.60 7.91 -11.66
N THR A 203 -19.57 9.14 -11.15
CA THR A 203 -19.52 10.38 -11.93
C THR A 203 -18.40 11.28 -11.40
N ASP A 204 -17.83 12.10 -12.27
CA ASP A 204 -16.83 13.09 -11.87
C ASP A 204 -17.48 14.33 -11.23
N ILE A 205 -16.66 15.19 -10.63
CA ILE A 205 -17.14 16.37 -9.92
C ILE A 205 -17.76 17.39 -10.88
N GLU A 206 -17.26 17.48 -12.10
CA GLU A 206 -17.78 18.35 -13.15
C GLU A 206 -19.18 17.95 -13.58
N GLN A 207 -19.43 16.65 -13.76
CA GLN A 207 -20.75 16.08 -14.06
C GLN A 207 -21.72 16.31 -12.91
N THR A 208 -21.27 16.07 -11.68
CA THR A 208 -22.07 16.30 -10.47
C THR A 208 -22.47 17.77 -10.37
N ALA A 209 -21.52 18.69 -10.49
CA ALA A 209 -21.76 20.13 -10.43
C ALA A 209 -22.74 20.59 -11.53
N LYS A 210 -22.55 20.09 -12.76
CA LYS A 210 -23.42 20.40 -13.89
C LYS A 210 -24.86 19.93 -13.67
N LEU A 211 -25.08 18.75 -13.08
CA LEU A 211 -26.42 18.22 -12.83
C LEU A 211 -27.23 19.14 -11.90
N PHE A 212 -26.59 19.67 -10.86
CA PHE A 212 -27.24 20.55 -9.88
C PHE A 212 -27.15 22.05 -10.24
N GLY A 213 -26.54 22.39 -11.37
CA GLY A 213 -26.34 23.78 -11.79
C GLY A 213 -25.43 24.58 -10.86
N LEU A 214 -24.49 23.90 -10.17
CA LEU A 214 -23.56 24.50 -9.22
C LEU A 214 -22.19 24.76 -9.87
N PRO A 215 -21.45 25.77 -9.42
CA PRO A 215 -20.01 25.84 -9.68
C PRO A 215 -19.29 24.61 -9.13
N VAL A 216 -18.26 24.13 -9.83
CA VAL A 216 -17.45 22.96 -9.42
C VAL A 216 -16.90 23.11 -8.00
N SER A 217 -16.41 24.31 -7.65
CA SER A 217 -15.91 24.61 -6.31
C SER A 217 -16.98 24.45 -5.23
N VAL A 218 -18.20 24.92 -5.49
CA VAL A 218 -19.33 24.84 -4.54
C VAL A 218 -19.77 23.38 -4.36
N ALA A 219 -19.82 22.60 -5.43
CA ALA A 219 -20.11 21.16 -5.33
C ALA A 219 -19.01 20.43 -4.54
N SER A 220 -17.74 20.76 -4.79
CA SER A 220 -16.59 20.20 -4.06
C SER A 220 -16.65 20.53 -2.57
N ASP A 221 -16.94 21.78 -2.21
CA ASP A 221 -17.09 22.22 -0.82
C ASP A 221 -18.25 21.51 -0.12
N ALA A 222 -19.37 21.31 -0.82
CA ALA A 222 -20.51 20.56 -0.31
C ALA A 222 -20.15 19.09 -0.02
N LEU A 223 -19.41 18.43 -0.93
CA LEU A 223 -18.95 17.06 -0.71
C LEU A 223 -17.97 16.95 0.46
N GLU A 224 -17.01 17.87 0.56
CA GLU A 224 -16.08 17.91 1.69
C GLU A 224 -16.81 18.11 3.01
N LYS A 225 -17.72 19.09 3.07
CA LYS A 225 -18.55 19.31 4.26
C LYS A 225 -19.38 18.07 4.61
N GLY A 226 -19.94 17.40 3.61
CA GLY A 226 -20.66 16.14 3.79
C GLY A 226 -19.79 15.06 4.41
N ARG A 227 -18.59 14.83 3.88
CA ARG A 227 -17.62 13.87 4.44
C ARG A 227 -17.30 14.18 5.89
N GLN A 228 -17.08 15.45 6.24
CA GLN A 228 -16.78 15.85 7.62
C GLN A 228 -17.95 15.60 8.58
N ILE A 229 -19.19 15.89 8.17
CA ILE A 229 -20.38 15.62 8.99
C ILE A 229 -20.55 14.11 9.22
N LEU A 230 -20.42 13.30 8.16
CA LEU A 230 -20.51 11.85 8.26
C LEU A 230 -19.37 11.27 9.12
N LYS A 231 -18.13 11.73 8.93
CA LYS A 231 -16.97 11.35 9.77
C LYS A 231 -17.23 11.66 11.24
N ALA A 232 -17.76 12.86 11.55
CA ALA A 232 -18.08 13.26 12.92
C ALA A 232 -19.19 12.40 13.52
N SER A 233 -20.25 12.11 12.77
CA SER A 233 -21.34 11.24 13.22
C SER A 233 -20.86 9.82 13.54
N ARG A 234 -19.94 9.29 12.73
CA ARG A 234 -19.50 7.90 12.87
C ARG A 234 -18.43 7.72 13.97
N LYS A 235 -17.81 8.80 14.48
CA LYS A 235 -16.93 8.76 15.67
C LYS A 235 -17.64 8.28 16.94
N THR A 236 -18.97 8.31 17.01
CA THR A 236 -19.72 7.79 18.18
C THR A 236 -19.96 6.28 18.12
N PHE A 237 -19.64 5.63 17.00
CA PHE A 237 -19.81 4.19 16.81
C PHE A 237 -18.55 3.42 17.26
N PRO A 238 -18.70 2.18 17.74
CA PRO A 238 -17.56 1.28 17.92
C PRO A 238 -16.78 1.14 16.60
N ARG A 239 -15.48 1.46 16.63
CA ARG A 239 -14.60 1.27 15.47
C ARG A 239 -14.16 -0.19 15.37
N PRO A 240 -13.80 -0.68 14.17
CA PRO A 240 -13.08 -1.94 14.05
C PRO A 240 -11.79 -1.93 14.87
N SER A 241 -11.44 -3.08 15.43
CA SER A 241 -10.22 -3.25 16.24
C SER A 241 -8.96 -3.09 15.40
N LEU A 242 -7.87 -2.68 16.05
CA LEU A 242 -6.54 -2.66 15.44
C LEU A 242 -5.79 -3.94 15.81
N ASP A 243 -5.10 -4.56 14.85
CA ASP A 243 -4.05 -5.52 15.18
C ASP A 243 -2.74 -4.75 15.45
N THR A 244 -2.47 -4.56 16.74
CA THR A 244 -1.36 -3.73 17.26
C THR A 244 0.02 -4.36 17.10
N LYS A 245 0.13 -5.52 16.45
CA LYS A 245 1.44 -6.08 16.07
C LYS A 245 2.17 -5.10 15.16
N ILE A 246 3.43 -4.83 15.49
CA ILE A 246 4.33 -4.07 14.64
C ILE A 246 5.19 -5.08 13.90
N ILE A 247 4.87 -5.31 12.62
CA ILE A 247 5.56 -6.26 11.75
C ILE A 247 6.68 -5.55 11.01
N THR A 248 7.92 -6.01 11.17
CA THR A 248 9.12 -5.35 10.64
C THR A 248 9.07 -5.20 9.12
N ALA A 249 8.73 -6.25 8.37
CA ALA A 249 8.59 -6.14 6.92
C ALA A 249 7.57 -5.07 6.47
N TRP A 250 6.39 -5.05 7.10
CA TRP A 250 5.32 -4.13 6.69
C TRP A 250 5.63 -2.68 7.07
N ASN A 251 6.33 -2.47 8.20
CA ASN A 251 6.88 -1.18 8.56
C ASN A 251 7.97 -0.73 7.57
N GLY A 252 8.83 -1.64 7.11
CA GLY A 252 9.77 -1.38 6.01
C GLY A 252 9.06 -0.89 4.75
N LEU A 253 8.01 -1.59 4.31
CA LEU A 253 7.20 -1.15 3.16
C LEU A 253 6.57 0.24 3.40
N MET A 254 6.04 0.51 4.59
CA MET A 254 5.42 1.80 4.89
C MET A 254 6.45 2.93 4.95
N ILE A 255 7.64 2.70 5.50
CA ILE A 255 8.77 3.65 5.47
C ILE A 255 9.10 4.00 4.01
N SER A 256 9.20 3.00 3.11
CA SER A 256 9.36 3.23 1.67
C SER A 256 8.23 4.10 1.10
N GLY A 257 6.96 3.80 1.42
CA GLY A 257 5.81 4.59 0.97
C GLY A 257 5.89 6.06 1.39
N TYR A 258 6.20 6.34 2.65
CA TYR A 258 6.40 7.72 3.14
C TYR A 258 7.62 8.39 2.51
N ALA A 259 8.76 7.69 2.40
CA ALA A 259 9.99 8.25 1.82
C ALA A 259 9.81 8.63 0.35
N VAL A 260 9.15 7.78 -0.44
CA VAL A 260 8.82 8.04 -1.85
C VAL A 260 7.81 9.19 -1.96
N ALA A 261 6.76 9.19 -1.15
CA ALA A 261 5.78 10.26 -1.14
C ALA A 261 6.41 11.62 -0.77
N ALA A 262 7.27 11.67 0.26
CA ALA A 262 7.96 12.88 0.67
C ALA A 262 8.75 13.52 -0.48
N ARG A 263 9.51 12.70 -1.22
CA ARG A 263 10.32 13.14 -2.36
C ARG A 263 9.49 13.61 -3.54
N LEU A 264 8.43 12.88 -3.89
CA LEU A 264 7.63 13.16 -5.09
C LEU A 264 6.58 14.24 -4.90
N LEU A 265 6.06 14.41 -3.68
CA LEU A 265 5.09 15.46 -3.33
C LEU A 265 5.77 16.70 -2.75
N ASN A 266 7.08 16.65 -2.51
CA ASN A 266 7.87 17.70 -1.88
C ASN A 266 7.29 18.13 -0.51
N ASP A 267 6.94 17.15 0.32
CA ASP A 267 6.40 17.36 1.67
C ASP A 267 7.35 16.76 2.72
N PRO A 268 8.09 17.60 3.48
CA PRO A 268 9.08 17.11 4.43
C PRO A 268 8.47 16.42 5.65
N SER A 269 7.18 16.64 5.96
CA SER A 269 6.51 15.99 7.09
C SER A 269 6.47 14.46 6.91
N TYR A 270 6.28 14.00 5.68
CA TYR A 270 6.31 12.57 5.35
C TYR A 270 7.69 11.95 5.55
N LEU A 271 8.76 12.69 5.23
CA LEU A 271 10.13 12.21 5.47
C LEU A 271 10.42 12.13 6.97
N GLU A 272 9.96 13.10 7.76
CA GLU A 272 10.12 13.08 9.22
C GLU A 272 9.46 11.85 9.84
N THR A 273 8.24 11.50 9.43
CA THR A 273 7.56 10.28 9.88
C THR A 273 8.34 9.03 9.48
N ALA A 274 8.80 8.93 8.23
CA ALA A 274 9.60 7.80 7.75
C ALA A 274 10.88 7.60 8.57
N LEU A 275 11.60 8.70 8.87
CA LEU A 275 12.83 8.68 9.66
C LEU A 275 12.56 8.25 11.10
N LYS A 276 11.50 8.78 11.75
CA LYS A 276 11.11 8.37 13.11
C LYS A 276 10.79 6.89 13.19
N THR A 277 10.05 6.35 12.22
CA THR A 277 9.72 4.92 12.18
C THR A 277 10.97 4.07 11.90
N ALA A 278 11.89 4.53 11.05
CA ALA A 278 13.15 3.83 10.81
C ALA A 278 14.03 3.77 12.07
N GLU A 279 14.13 4.87 12.83
CA GLU A 279 14.83 4.88 14.12
C GLU A 279 14.14 3.97 15.14
N PHE A 280 12.80 3.93 15.15
CA PHE A 280 12.04 2.98 15.97
C PHE A 280 12.42 1.52 15.65
N LEU A 281 12.48 1.15 14.36
CA LEU A 281 12.89 -0.20 13.97
C LEU A 281 14.34 -0.50 14.37
N LEU A 282 15.25 0.47 14.21
CA LEU A 282 16.65 0.32 14.62
C LEU A 282 16.79 0.14 16.13
N HIS A 283 15.92 0.76 16.93
CA HIS A 283 15.98 0.69 18.39
C HIS A 283 15.33 -0.58 18.96
N HIS A 284 14.21 -1.03 18.37
CA HIS A 284 13.39 -2.11 18.96
C HIS A 284 13.37 -3.41 18.15
N CYS A 285 13.59 -3.34 16.85
CA CYS A 285 13.48 -4.48 15.94
C CYS A 285 14.82 -4.92 15.35
N TYR A 286 15.93 -4.29 15.76
CA TYR A 286 17.27 -4.53 15.22
C TYR A 286 18.29 -4.67 16.36
N SER A 287 19.23 -5.59 16.20
CA SER A 287 20.35 -5.78 17.13
C SER A 287 21.64 -5.28 16.50
N GLU A 288 22.24 -4.22 17.05
CA GLU A 288 23.54 -3.72 16.58
C GLU A 288 24.66 -4.74 16.73
N THR A 289 24.56 -5.65 17.71
CA THR A 289 25.60 -6.66 17.98
C THR A 289 25.59 -7.78 16.94
N SER A 290 24.41 -8.31 16.61
CA SER A 290 24.28 -9.45 15.68
C SER A 290 23.97 -9.03 14.24
N LEU A 291 23.60 -7.75 14.04
CA LEU A 291 23.03 -7.19 12.81
C LEU A 291 21.72 -7.85 12.39
N GLU A 292 21.01 -8.49 13.32
CA GLU A 292 19.79 -9.25 13.02
C GLU A 292 18.52 -8.44 13.30
N LEU A 293 17.54 -8.61 12.42
CA LEU A 293 16.18 -8.10 12.60
C LEU A 293 15.32 -9.10 13.39
N GLN A 294 14.37 -8.56 14.13
CA GLN A 294 13.25 -9.29 14.71
C GLN A 294 12.02 -9.14 13.81
N ARG A 295 11.15 -10.16 13.75
CA ARG A 295 9.94 -10.14 12.93
C ARG A 295 8.85 -9.23 13.52
N LEU A 296 8.73 -9.23 14.84
CA LEU A 296 7.61 -8.62 15.56
C LEU A 296 8.10 -7.78 16.72
N CYS A 297 7.43 -6.65 16.91
CA CYS A 297 7.41 -5.90 18.15
C CYS A 297 5.96 -5.79 18.65
N TYR A 298 5.77 -5.87 19.96
CA TYR A 298 4.46 -5.80 20.59
C TYR A 298 4.37 -4.58 21.49
N VAL A 299 3.18 -4.01 21.58
CA VAL A 299 2.84 -2.97 22.55
C VAL A 299 1.75 -3.45 23.49
N ASP A 300 1.75 -2.95 24.72
CA ASP A 300 0.65 -3.15 25.67
C ASP A 300 -0.52 -2.19 25.37
N ASP A 301 -1.61 -2.32 26.14
CA ASP A 301 -2.80 -1.48 26.02
C ASP A 301 -2.52 0.01 26.27
N THR A 302 -1.38 0.34 26.86
CA THR A 302 -0.91 1.73 27.07
C THR A 302 0.05 2.21 25.98
N CYS A 303 0.19 1.43 24.90
CA CYS A 303 1.15 1.65 23.82
C CYS A 303 2.59 1.74 24.33
N LYS A 304 2.99 0.87 25.26
CA LYS A 304 4.40 0.69 25.65
C LYS A 304 4.95 -0.60 25.09
N ILE A 305 6.22 -0.58 24.71
CA ILE A 305 6.91 -1.76 24.17
C ILE A 305 6.95 -2.86 25.21
N ILE A 306 6.46 -4.04 24.82
CA ILE A 306 6.56 -5.25 25.63
C ILE A 306 7.90 -5.90 25.28
N GLU A 307 8.83 -5.92 26.25
CA GLU A 307 10.05 -6.71 26.15
C GLU A 307 9.69 -8.20 26.22
N SER A 308 9.52 -8.82 25.05
CA SER A 308 9.25 -10.26 24.96
C SER A 308 10.55 -11.05 25.13
N SER A 309 10.52 -12.06 26.00
CA SER A 309 11.57 -13.10 26.06
C SER A 309 11.52 -14.07 24.87
N GLN A 310 10.46 -14.02 24.07
CA GLN A 310 10.25 -14.80 22.85
C GLN A 310 10.33 -13.90 21.61
N ASN A 311 11.51 -13.32 21.39
CA ASN A 311 11.79 -12.58 20.17
C ASN A 311 11.86 -13.53 18.97
N THR A 312 10.94 -13.36 18.03
CA THR A 312 10.92 -14.14 16.80
C THR A 312 11.90 -13.53 15.81
N ASN A 313 12.95 -14.27 15.48
CA ASN A 313 13.93 -13.84 14.48
C ASN A 313 13.25 -13.46 13.16
N GLY A 314 13.75 -12.40 12.52
CA GLY A 314 13.27 -11.96 11.22
C GLY A 314 13.42 -13.03 10.15
N PHE A 315 12.46 -13.06 9.23
CA PHE A 315 12.49 -13.81 7.98
C PHE A 315 13.09 -12.96 6.86
N ALA A 316 13.41 -13.57 5.73
CA ALA A 316 14.01 -12.84 4.61
C ALA A 316 13.16 -11.63 4.15
N GLU A 317 11.83 -11.72 4.26
CA GLU A 317 10.88 -10.62 4.00
C GLU A 317 11.15 -9.36 4.85
N ASP A 318 11.55 -9.51 6.11
CA ASP A 318 11.86 -8.38 7.00
C ASP A 318 13.12 -7.65 6.51
N TYR A 319 14.13 -8.42 6.11
CA TYR A 319 15.39 -7.87 5.61
C TYR A 319 15.17 -7.15 4.27
N VAL A 320 14.53 -7.79 3.28
CA VAL A 320 14.35 -7.15 1.96
C VAL A 320 13.53 -5.87 2.04
N SER A 321 12.51 -5.83 2.91
CA SER A 321 11.65 -4.66 3.06
C SER A 321 12.36 -3.52 3.78
N VAL A 322 13.13 -3.81 4.84
CA VAL A 322 13.91 -2.78 5.56
C VAL A 322 15.07 -2.26 4.70
N ILE A 323 15.75 -3.14 3.95
CA ILE A 323 16.79 -2.72 2.99
C ILE A 323 16.19 -1.78 1.94
N ALA A 324 15.02 -2.12 1.37
CA ALA A 324 14.33 -1.25 0.43
C ALA A 324 14.00 0.12 1.06
N ALA A 325 13.47 0.14 2.28
CA ALA A 325 13.19 1.35 3.03
C ALA A 325 14.44 2.22 3.25
N PHE A 326 15.56 1.63 3.62
CA PHE A 326 16.80 2.39 3.84
C PHE A 326 17.36 2.94 2.52
N LEU A 327 17.22 2.23 1.41
CA LEU A 327 17.55 2.77 0.10
C LEU A 327 16.64 3.95 -0.28
N ASP A 328 15.32 3.84 -0.01
CA ASP A 328 14.37 4.93 -0.28
C ASP A 328 14.62 6.15 0.63
N LEU A 329 14.98 5.94 1.89
CA LEU A 329 15.40 7.00 2.81
C LEU A 329 16.69 7.68 2.33
N TYR A 330 17.68 6.93 1.87
CA TYR A 330 18.88 7.50 1.26
C TYR A 330 18.53 8.37 0.04
N GLU A 331 17.69 7.87 -0.87
CA GLU A 331 17.28 8.64 -2.06
C GLU A 331 16.42 9.88 -1.74
N SER A 332 15.75 9.91 -0.60
CA SER A 332 14.91 11.04 -0.17
C SER A 332 15.61 12.03 0.76
N SER A 333 16.60 11.59 1.54
CA SER A 333 17.32 12.43 2.52
C SER A 333 18.76 12.74 2.14
N TYR A 334 19.36 11.92 1.27
CA TYR A 334 20.80 11.92 0.96
C TYR A 334 21.73 11.75 2.18
N ASP A 335 21.23 11.15 3.27
CA ASP A 335 22.07 10.75 4.41
C ASP A 335 22.71 9.38 4.17
N ASP A 336 24.05 9.38 4.04
CA ASP A 336 24.89 8.19 3.78
C ASP A 336 24.74 7.08 4.83
N ARG A 337 24.23 7.40 6.03
CA ARG A 337 23.94 6.40 7.06
C ARG A 337 22.99 5.32 6.55
N TRP A 338 21.97 5.70 5.78
CA TRP A 338 20.94 4.77 5.34
C TRP A 338 21.45 3.79 4.29
N ILE A 339 22.23 4.25 3.31
CA ILE A 339 22.85 3.34 2.32
C ILE A 339 23.89 2.41 2.98
N SER A 340 24.64 2.90 3.97
CA SER A 340 25.57 2.07 4.74
C SER A 340 24.86 0.96 5.54
N LEU A 341 23.74 1.31 6.20
CA LEU A 341 22.91 0.34 6.91
C LEU A 341 22.24 -0.66 5.96
N ALA A 342 21.74 -0.20 4.80
CA ALA A 342 21.16 -1.06 3.78
C ALA A 342 22.19 -2.11 3.29
N ASN A 343 23.43 -1.70 3.03
CA ASN A 343 24.49 -2.62 2.60
C ASN A 343 24.86 -3.62 3.71
N ARG A 344 24.98 -3.19 4.97
CA ARG A 344 25.26 -4.09 6.10
C ARG A 344 24.14 -5.11 6.32
N LEU A 345 22.88 -4.69 6.19
CA LEU A 345 21.74 -5.60 6.27
C LEU A 345 21.67 -6.55 5.07
N GLN A 346 22.05 -6.11 3.87
CA GLN A 346 22.16 -7.00 2.70
C GLN A 346 23.22 -8.08 2.94
N ASP A 347 24.41 -7.72 3.43
CA ASP A 347 25.46 -8.69 3.76
C ASP A 347 24.96 -9.71 4.80
N LYS A 348 24.20 -9.26 5.80
CA LYS A 348 23.62 -10.14 6.81
C LYS A 348 22.50 -11.02 6.25
N MET A 349 21.63 -10.48 5.42
CA MET A 349 20.58 -11.23 4.73
C MET A 349 21.21 -12.34 3.89
N ASP A 350 22.29 -12.03 3.17
CA ASP A 350 23.03 -13.00 2.37
C ASP A 350 23.59 -14.13 3.24
N ALA A 351 24.18 -13.80 4.40
CA ALA A 351 24.70 -14.81 5.33
C ALA A 351 23.61 -15.74 5.90
N LEU A 352 22.37 -15.28 6.01
CA LEU A 352 21.27 -16.03 6.64
C LEU A 352 20.41 -16.81 5.65
N PHE A 353 20.18 -16.26 4.45
CA PHE A 353 19.10 -16.70 3.56
C PHE A 353 19.56 -17.07 2.15
N TYR A 354 20.75 -16.62 1.71
CA TYR A 354 21.23 -16.89 0.36
C TYR A 354 21.56 -18.37 0.16
N ASP A 355 21.14 -18.91 -0.97
CA ASP A 355 21.52 -20.24 -1.43
C ASP A 355 22.70 -20.13 -2.40
N PRO A 356 23.91 -20.57 -2.01
CA PRO A 356 25.05 -20.52 -2.89
C PRO A 356 24.96 -21.48 -4.08
N ASP A 357 24.04 -22.45 -4.09
CA ASP A 357 23.88 -23.39 -5.21
C ASP A 357 22.97 -22.80 -6.29
N SER A 358 21.73 -22.46 -5.94
CA SER A 358 20.78 -21.87 -6.88
C SER A 358 21.05 -20.39 -7.20
N GLY A 359 21.62 -19.65 -6.25
CA GLY A 359 21.78 -18.20 -6.35
C GLY A 359 20.54 -17.40 -5.97
N SER A 360 19.52 -18.04 -5.37
CA SER A 360 18.30 -17.40 -4.85
C SER A 360 18.29 -17.31 -3.32
N TYR A 361 17.22 -16.76 -2.76
CA TYR A 361 17.02 -16.62 -1.32
C TYR A 361 15.87 -17.52 -0.85
N PHE A 362 16.08 -18.17 0.29
CA PHE A 362 15.04 -18.84 1.04
C PHE A 362 14.30 -17.86 1.97
N ILE A 363 13.03 -18.12 2.25
CA ILE A 363 12.22 -17.30 3.17
C ILE A 363 12.71 -17.47 4.62
N ASN A 364 13.05 -18.70 4.99
CA ASN A 364 13.48 -19.08 6.34
C ASN A 364 14.99 -19.31 6.45
N ARG A 365 15.50 -19.10 7.67
CA ARG A 365 16.92 -19.27 8.03
C ARG A 365 17.37 -20.72 7.78
N ALA A 366 18.65 -20.89 7.48
CA ALA A 366 19.29 -22.19 7.63
C ALA A 366 19.35 -22.54 9.13
N VAL A 367 18.63 -23.58 9.57
CA VAL A 367 18.69 -24.07 10.95
C VAL A 367 19.73 -25.20 11.01
N ASN A 368 20.66 -25.11 11.97
CA ASN A 368 21.52 -26.22 12.33
C ASN A 368 20.67 -27.23 13.12
N ASP A 369 20.48 -28.41 12.55
CA ASP A 369 19.75 -29.60 13.04
C ASP A 369 18.22 -29.68 12.81
N SER A 370 17.85 -30.84 12.26
CA SER A 370 16.52 -31.44 12.08
C SER A 370 15.52 -30.70 11.17
N CYS A 371 15.67 -30.94 9.86
CA CYS A 371 14.59 -31.01 8.87
C CYS A 371 13.46 -29.96 9.02
N MET A 372 13.79 -28.69 8.82
CA MET A 372 12.81 -27.72 8.34
C MET A 372 12.99 -27.60 6.83
N LEU A 373 11.93 -27.91 6.06
CA LEU A 373 11.86 -27.61 4.64
C LEU A 373 12.18 -26.11 4.46
N ARG A 374 13.21 -25.79 3.68
CA ARG A 374 13.46 -24.41 3.27
C ARG A 374 12.66 -24.13 2.01
N VAL A 375 11.90 -23.06 2.04
CA VAL A 375 11.01 -22.69 0.93
C VAL A 375 11.56 -21.44 0.27
N GLN A 376 11.56 -21.46 -1.06
CA GLN A 376 11.85 -20.28 -1.88
C GLN A 376 10.53 -19.66 -2.27
N ASP A 377 10.48 -18.34 -2.24
CA ASP A 377 9.33 -17.60 -2.75
C ASP A 377 9.47 -17.45 -4.27
N GLU A 378 8.50 -17.98 -5.01
CA GLU A 378 8.58 -18.11 -6.47
C GLU A 378 7.81 -17.01 -7.21
N ASN A 379 6.78 -16.40 -6.58
CA ASN A 379 5.84 -15.52 -7.27
C ASN A 379 5.53 -14.25 -6.46
N ASP A 380 5.47 -13.11 -7.14
CA ASP A 380 4.95 -11.88 -6.57
C ASP A 380 3.42 -11.98 -6.39
N GLY A 381 2.93 -11.58 -5.21
CA GLY A 381 1.51 -11.66 -4.84
C GLY A 381 0.95 -10.31 -4.37
N ALA A 382 0.21 -10.34 -3.26
CA ALA A 382 -0.26 -9.12 -2.58
C ALA A 382 0.90 -8.26 -2.06
N THR A 383 2.02 -8.90 -1.72
CA THR A 383 3.32 -8.27 -1.47
C THR A 383 4.35 -8.76 -2.48
N PRO A 384 5.44 -8.01 -2.72
CA PRO A 384 6.58 -8.48 -3.48
C PRO A 384 7.12 -9.78 -2.92
N SER A 385 7.56 -10.70 -3.78
CA SER A 385 8.31 -11.86 -3.32
C SER A 385 9.66 -11.44 -2.76
N VAL A 386 10.19 -12.25 -1.84
CA VAL A 386 11.53 -12.03 -1.26
C VAL A 386 12.58 -11.88 -2.37
N ASN A 387 12.55 -12.77 -3.35
CA ASN A 387 13.53 -12.80 -4.43
C ASN A 387 13.40 -11.60 -5.37
N SER A 388 12.19 -11.19 -5.76
CA SER A 388 12.00 -9.99 -6.58
C SER A 388 12.50 -8.72 -5.89
N LEU A 389 12.17 -8.56 -4.60
CA LEU A 389 12.59 -7.36 -3.87
C LEU A 389 14.10 -7.37 -3.57
N ALA A 390 14.68 -8.55 -3.28
CA ALA A 390 16.13 -8.71 -3.17
C ALA A 390 16.86 -8.34 -4.48
N ALA A 391 16.34 -8.77 -5.63
CA ALA A 391 16.91 -8.41 -6.93
C ALA A 391 16.92 -6.90 -7.16
N LEU A 392 15.82 -6.21 -6.83
CA LEU A 392 15.74 -4.74 -6.89
C LEU A 392 16.74 -4.07 -5.94
N ASN A 393 16.84 -4.54 -4.70
CA ASN A 393 17.78 -4.01 -3.72
C ASN A 393 19.23 -4.20 -4.17
N LEU A 394 19.60 -5.39 -4.65
CA LEU A 394 20.94 -5.66 -5.20
C LEU A 394 21.25 -4.77 -6.41
N ALA A 395 20.27 -4.54 -7.30
CA ALA A 395 20.45 -3.66 -8.46
C ALA A 395 20.70 -2.21 -8.02
N ARG A 396 19.93 -1.71 -7.05
CA ARG A 396 20.09 -0.36 -6.49
C ARG A 396 21.41 -0.20 -5.75
N LEU A 397 21.74 -1.13 -4.86
CA LEU A 397 23.00 -1.14 -4.12
C LEU A 397 24.21 -1.22 -5.06
N TYR A 398 24.17 -2.09 -6.08
CA TYR A 398 25.24 -2.16 -7.08
C TYR A 398 25.40 -0.84 -7.82
N ASN A 399 24.30 -0.27 -8.31
CA ASN A 399 24.35 0.99 -9.04
C ASN A 399 24.93 2.12 -8.16
N ILE A 400 24.59 2.18 -6.88
CA ILE A 400 25.05 3.24 -5.94
C ILE A 400 26.50 3.01 -5.50
N LEU A 401 26.87 1.79 -5.12
CA LEU A 401 28.16 1.49 -4.47
C LEU A 401 29.24 0.98 -5.43
N GLY A 402 28.88 0.57 -6.64
CA GLY A 402 29.81 0.03 -7.64
C GLY A 402 30.47 -1.30 -7.24
N ASN A 403 29.93 -2.02 -6.26
CA ASN A 403 30.52 -3.27 -5.76
C ASN A 403 30.14 -4.46 -6.67
N GLU A 404 31.13 -4.98 -7.40
CA GLU A 404 30.96 -6.11 -8.33
C GLU A 404 30.49 -7.43 -7.66
N ALA A 405 30.67 -7.59 -6.36
CA ALA A 405 30.11 -8.76 -5.64
C ALA A 405 28.57 -8.72 -5.62
N LEU A 406 27.97 -7.52 -5.48
CA LEU A 406 26.53 -7.33 -5.53
C LEU A 406 26.00 -7.62 -6.94
N ARG A 407 26.70 -7.14 -7.96
CA ARG A 407 26.40 -7.42 -9.37
C ARG A 407 26.39 -8.93 -9.65
N SER A 408 27.43 -9.64 -9.21
CA SER A 408 27.55 -11.09 -9.40
C SER A 408 26.37 -11.84 -8.75
N LYS A 409 25.97 -11.46 -7.53
CA LYS A 409 24.79 -12.03 -6.87
C LYS A 409 23.50 -11.76 -7.65
N LEU A 410 23.30 -10.52 -8.08
CA LEU A 410 22.16 -10.14 -8.91
C LEU A 410 22.10 -10.94 -10.22
N GLU A 411 23.22 -11.09 -10.93
CA GLU A 411 23.30 -11.89 -12.15
C GLU A 411 22.91 -13.35 -11.92
N ARG A 412 23.33 -13.93 -10.79
CA ARG A 412 22.95 -15.31 -10.43
C ARG A 412 21.46 -15.43 -10.15
N LEU A 413 20.90 -14.50 -9.39
CA LEU A 413 19.48 -14.46 -9.06
C LEU A 413 18.62 -14.29 -10.32
N LEU A 414 18.99 -13.37 -11.21
CA LEU A 414 18.31 -13.15 -12.49
C LEU A 414 18.38 -14.38 -13.40
N LYS A 415 19.51 -15.11 -13.39
CA LYS A 415 19.64 -16.38 -14.14
C LYS A 415 18.74 -17.46 -13.58
N PHE A 416 18.63 -17.58 -12.25
CA PHE A 416 17.74 -18.55 -11.61
C PHE A 416 16.27 -18.34 -12.03
N PHE A 417 15.80 -17.09 -11.99
CA PHE A 417 14.43 -16.73 -12.41
C PHE A 417 14.26 -16.53 -13.94
N GLY A 418 15.29 -16.81 -14.74
CA GLY A 418 15.27 -16.55 -16.19
C GLY A 418 14.20 -17.34 -16.94
N ALA A 419 13.93 -18.58 -16.51
CA ALA A 419 12.86 -19.40 -17.07
C ALA A 419 11.49 -18.80 -16.79
N GLU A 420 11.20 -18.48 -15.52
CA GLU A 420 9.92 -17.91 -15.06
C GLU A 420 9.64 -16.56 -15.74
N MET A 421 10.63 -15.68 -15.83
CA MET A 421 10.50 -14.41 -16.57
C MET A 421 10.19 -14.61 -18.06
N SER A 422 10.63 -15.72 -18.67
CA SER A 422 10.39 -16.01 -20.09
C SER A 422 9.04 -16.66 -20.35
N THR A 423 8.56 -17.51 -19.43
CA THR A 423 7.32 -18.30 -19.61
C THR A 423 6.10 -17.63 -18.98
N THR A 424 6.30 -16.95 -17.85
CA THR A 424 5.25 -16.53 -16.91
C THR A 424 5.62 -15.18 -16.25
N PRO A 425 5.99 -14.13 -17.03
CA PRO A 425 6.48 -12.85 -16.47
C PRO A 425 5.48 -12.13 -15.56
N PHE A 426 4.18 -12.39 -15.71
CA PHE A 426 3.14 -11.83 -14.85
C PHE A 426 3.15 -12.37 -13.41
N ALA A 427 3.87 -13.47 -13.17
CA ALA A 427 4.07 -14.04 -11.84
C ALA A 427 5.26 -13.39 -11.11
N VAL A 428 6.19 -12.76 -11.84
CA VAL A 428 7.39 -12.11 -11.27
C VAL A 428 7.66 -10.70 -11.85
N PRO A 429 6.65 -9.81 -11.88
CA PRO A 429 6.78 -8.46 -12.44
C PRO A 429 7.93 -7.64 -11.83
N LEU A 430 8.18 -7.74 -10.52
CA LEU A 430 9.25 -6.96 -9.88
C LEU A 430 10.64 -7.54 -10.15
N MET A 431 10.79 -8.87 -10.29
CA MET A 431 12.02 -9.48 -10.82
C MET A 431 12.33 -8.93 -12.22
N THR A 432 11.30 -8.79 -13.05
CA THR A 432 11.43 -8.20 -14.39
C THR A 432 11.86 -6.72 -14.33
N CYS A 433 11.43 -5.98 -13.31
CA CYS A 433 11.90 -4.62 -13.04
C CYS A 433 13.39 -4.58 -12.65
N ALA A 434 13.84 -5.52 -11.83
CA ALA A 434 15.27 -5.67 -11.49
C ALA A 434 16.11 -5.98 -12.74
N LEU A 435 15.62 -6.84 -13.63
CA LEU A 435 16.27 -7.10 -14.92
C LEU A 435 16.38 -5.82 -15.77
N MET A 436 15.32 -5.01 -15.85
CA MET A 436 15.36 -3.74 -16.57
C MET A 436 16.42 -2.78 -16.01
N LEU A 437 16.49 -2.63 -14.68
CA LEU A 437 17.52 -1.84 -14.00
C LEU A 437 18.93 -2.38 -14.25
N PHE A 438 19.10 -3.70 -14.24
CA PHE A 438 20.38 -4.35 -14.49
C PHE A 438 20.89 -4.10 -15.91
N LEU A 439 20.01 -4.21 -16.91
CA LEU A 439 20.37 -4.01 -18.32
C LEU A 439 20.53 -2.53 -18.70
N LYS A 440 19.83 -1.64 -18.00
CA LYS A 440 19.82 -0.19 -18.24
C LYS A 440 20.04 0.55 -16.92
N PRO A 441 21.26 0.55 -16.37
CA PRO A 441 21.54 1.23 -15.10
C PRO A 441 21.26 2.73 -15.20
N ALA A 442 20.77 3.31 -14.10
CA ALA A 442 20.47 4.74 -14.04
C ALA A 442 21.75 5.57 -14.23
N LYS A 443 21.64 6.68 -14.96
CA LYS A 443 22.73 7.65 -15.04
C LYS A 443 22.84 8.39 -13.71
N GLN A 444 23.96 8.24 -13.03
CA GLN A 444 24.27 9.02 -11.83
C GLN A 444 24.95 10.33 -12.20
N VAL A 445 24.44 11.43 -11.65
CA VAL A 445 25.05 12.75 -11.77
C VAL A 445 25.61 13.11 -10.40
N CYS A 446 26.91 12.90 -10.20
CA CYS A 446 27.60 13.28 -8.98
C CYS A 446 28.13 14.71 -9.13
N THR A 447 27.57 15.66 -8.38
CA THR A 447 28.13 17.00 -8.26
C THR A 447 29.24 16.98 -7.23
N VAL A 448 30.50 17.05 -7.68
CA VAL A 448 31.65 17.22 -6.79
C VAL A 448 31.69 18.70 -6.39
N THR A 449 31.27 19.02 -5.17
CA THR A 449 31.36 20.37 -4.59
C THR A 449 32.71 20.63 -3.98
#